data_AF-A0A4Q4ZW64-F1
#
_entry.id   AF-A0A4Q4ZW64-F1
#
_cell.length_a   1.000
_cell.length_b   1.000
_cell.length_c   1.000
_cell.angle_alpha   90.00
_cell.angle_beta   90.00
_cell.angle_gamma   90.00
#
_symmetry.space_group_name_H-M   'P 1'
#
loop_
_entity.id
_entity.type
_entity.pdbx_description
1 polymer ?
#
loop_
_entity_poly.entity_id
_entity_poly.type
_entity_poly.pdbx_seq_one_letter_code
_entity_poly.pdbx_strand_id
1 'polypeptide(L)'
;MWQRNGKGGLSPIVLYEEDPDSPGGGITARRYIETLEKGLLPLYEAGDPFVQDNAPIHKAAVVKEFFENHGIWAIEWPPHSPDLNPIEHLWRALKDKIYEIEPEFGYLLNSEEHRHRAFEIIEDAWSQLDLRFVTRLIKSLPKRLKAYQTAPVVHKIPTPQPLSLGPQDLLLRTAVASLCHTDLMVQDGVFQSALPITMSHEGTGVVVATGSSVTAFKPGDRVLSGIVQNPCGQCENCDAPASQDWKQYCVAPGGAIGIRSDGAFAQYHVADSRMSCHVPDSVSLLTAAPLACAGISVYRGVRIAGVQPGGCLAIVGAGGGLGHFGVQFAKARGLTVIAIDARDDGLELARQVGADHVLDARGGKEQVVAQVQALTGGRGVDAVVNVSDHPSTTALSAAITRQHSTVILVAQPEEVILPFQDIVLRDVTIKSSALGGPAMIHEMLDTVATHKVRAEMQVFGGLDEVPRMLELSRAGKIKGKAVCVVDSDLAG
;
A
#
# COMPACT_ATOMS: atom_id res chain seq x y z
N MET A 1 -15.66 -25.72 -8.77
CA MET A 1 -16.99 -25.33 -9.31
C MET A 1 -16.76 -24.72 -10.68
N TRP A 2 -17.51 -25.12 -11.71
CA TRP A 2 -17.27 -24.70 -13.08
C TRP A 2 -18.57 -24.22 -13.74
N GLN A 3 -18.51 -23.12 -14.48
CA GLN A 3 -19.61 -22.69 -15.33
C GLN A 3 -19.08 -21.94 -16.55
N ARG A 4 -19.77 -22.14 -17.68
CA ARG A 4 -19.41 -21.55 -18.97
C ARG A 4 -20.52 -20.65 -19.51
N ASN A 5 -20.14 -19.59 -20.24
CA ASN A 5 -21.10 -18.67 -20.84
C ASN A 5 -21.96 -19.37 -21.91
N GLY A 6 -23.27 -19.44 -21.70
CA GLY A 6 -24.23 -19.84 -22.73
C GLY A 6 -24.27 -21.33 -23.09
N LYS A 7 -23.57 -22.20 -22.35
CA LYS A 7 -23.63 -23.67 -22.50
C LYS A 7 -23.62 -24.32 -21.11
N GLY A 8 -24.67 -25.09 -20.81
CA GLY A 8 -24.78 -25.89 -19.58
C GLY A 8 -25.20 -25.09 -18.33
N GLY A 9 -25.82 -25.79 -17.37
CA GLY A 9 -26.10 -25.28 -16.03
C GLY A 9 -24.84 -25.21 -15.18
N LEU A 10 -25.01 -25.14 -13.87
CA LEU A 10 -23.89 -25.23 -12.93
C LEU A 10 -23.27 -26.63 -13.01
N SER A 11 -21.93 -26.74 -13.06
CA SER A 11 -21.28 -28.05 -13.01
C SER A 11 -21.50 -28.71 -11.65
N PRO A 12 -21.31 -30.04 -11.52
CA PRO A 12 -21.13 -30.67 -10.23
C PRO A 12 -19.99 -30.01 -9.43
N ILE A 13 -20.08 -30.07 -8.11
CA ILE A 13 -18.98 -29.69 -7.23
C ILE A 13 -17.99 -30.86 -7.19
N VAL A 14 -16.70 -30.53 -7.21
CA VAL A 14 -15.63 -31.51 -7.04
C VAL A 14 -14.93 -31.17 -5.73
N LEU A 15 -14.85 -32.15 -4.83
CA LEU A 15 -14.09 -32.03 -3.60
C LEU A 15 -12.60 -32.18 -3.86
N TYR A 16 -11.81 -31.37 -3.18
CA TYR A 16 -10.39 -31.66 -3.03
C TYR A 16 -10.22 -32.80 -2.04
N GLU A 17 -9.61 -33.89 -2.50
CA GLU A 17 -9.15 -34.95 -1.62
C GLU A 17 -7.85 -34.50 -0.93
N GLU A 18 -7.71 -34.75 0.37
CA GLU A 18 -6.47 -34.48 1.10
C GLU A 18 -5.30 -35.23 0.44
N ASP A 19 -4.14 -34.59 0.39
CA ASP A 19 -2.94 -35.26 -0.12
C ASP A 19 -2.30 -36.06 1.03
N PRO A 20 -2.33 -37.41 1.01
CA PRO A 20 -1.72 -38.23 2.05
C PRO A 20 -0.21 -38.04 2.13
N ASP A 21 0.42 -37.51 1.07
CA ASP A 21 1.84 -37.22 1.01
C ASP A 21 2.18 -35.80 1.53
N SER A 22 1.17 -35.00 1.90
CA SER A 22 1.39 -33.67 2.48
C SER A 22 1.77 -33.78 3.97
N PRO A 23 2.86 -33.16 4.44
CA PRO A 23 3.34 -33.23 5.83
C PRO A 23 2.35 -32.74 6.92
N GLY A 24 1.19 -32.21 6.54
CA GLY A 24 0.13 -31.75 7.44
C GLY A 24 -1.30 -31.97 6.92
N GLY A 25 -1.53 -32.91 6.00
CA GLY A 25 -2.89 -33.26 5.53
C GLY A 25 -3.60 -32.17 4.71
N GLY A 26 -2.83 -31.32 4.03
CA GLY A 26 -3.35 -30.21 3.22
C GLY A 26 -3.61 -30.57 1.75
N ILE A 27 -4.34 -29.70 1.05
CA ILE A 27 -4.49 -29.77 -0.40
C ILE A 27 -3.20 -29.30 -1.06
N THR A 28 -2.67 -30.06 -2.02
CA THR A 28 -1.45 -29.73 -2.77
C THR A 28 -1.77 -29.27 -4.19
N ALA A 29 -0.79 -28.65 -4.84
CA ALA A 29 -0.87 -28.31 -6.25
C ALA A 29 -1.13 -29.54 -7.15
N ARG A 30 -0.63 -30.73 -6.76
CA ARG A 30 -0.90 -31.99 -7.47
C ARG A 30 -2.38 -32.38 -7.40
N ARG A 31 -2.98 -32.34 -6.21
CA ARG A 31 -4.42 -32.62 -6.03
C ARG A 31 -5.30 -31.61 -6.73
N TYR A 32 -4.86 -30.35 -6.80
CA TYR A 32 -5.51 -29.34 -7.61
C TYR A 32 -5.51 -29.71 -9.10
N ILE A 33 -4.36 -30.14 -9.64
CA ILE A 33 -4.25 -30.60 -11.04
C ILE A 33 -5.19 -31.78 -11.31
N GLU A 34 -5.23 -32.80 -10.46
CA GLU A 34 -6.15 -33.94 -10.61
C GLU A 34 -7.63 -33.48 -10.64
N THR A 35 -7.96 -32.45 -9.88
CA THR A 35 -9.30 -31.84 -9.86
C THR A 35 -9.60 -31.11 -11.17
N LEU A 36 -8.62 -30.41 -11.72
CA LEU A 36 -8.73 -29.76 -13.04
C LEU A 36 -8.88 -30.80 -14.15
N GLU A 37 -8.15 -31.91 -14.09
CA GLU A 37 -8.25 -33.01 -15.06
C GLU A 37 -9.65 -33.64 -15.06
N LYS A 38 -10.20 -33.91 -13.87
CA LYS A 38 -11.54 -34.50 -13.72
C LYS A 38 -12.66 -33.51 -14.03
N GLY A 39 -12.51 -32.27 -13.59
CA GLY A 39 -13.60 -31.29 -13.55
C GLY A 39 -13.57 -30.24 -14.64
N LEU A 40 -12.38 -29.72 -15.00
CA LEU A 40 -12.24 -28.62 -15.95
C LEU A 40 -11.99 -29.12 -17.37
N LEU A 41 -11.03 -30.03 -17.59
CA LEU A 41 -10.65 -30.48 -18.94
C LEU A 41 -11.83 -30.99 -19.78
N PRO A 42 -12.81 -31.74 -19.24
CA PRO A 42 -13.97 -32.18 -20.03
C PRO A 42 -14.89 -31.03 -20.49
N LEU A 43 -14.79 -29.86 -19.85
CA LEU A 43 -15.66 -28.70 -20.07
C LEU A 43 -14.94 -27.55 -20.80
N TYR A 44 -13.61 -27.54 -20.79
CA TYR A 44 -12.80 -26.46 -21.32
C TYR A 44 -12.72 -26.54 -22.85
N GLU A 45 -13.06 -25.44 -23.53
CA GLU A 45 -12.80 -25.28 -24.97
C GLU A 45 -11.58 -24.39 -25.15
N ALA A 46 -10.66 -24.80 -26.02
CA ALA A 46 -9.43 -24.07 -26.29
C ALA A 46 -9.72 -22.62 -26.69
N GLY A 47 -9.04 -21.68 -26.02
CA GLY A 47 -9.22 -20.24 -26.23
C GLY A 47 -10.26 -19.59 -25.29
N ASP A 48 -11.02 -20.35 -24.52
CA ASP A 48 -11.87 -19.76 -23.48
C ASP A 48 -11.02 -19.22 -22.32
N PRO A 49 -11.33 -18.02 -21.81
CA PRO A 49 -10.68 -17.53 -20.60
C PRO A 49 -11.06 -18.38 -19.39
N PHE A 50 -10.06 -18.88 -18.68
CA PHE A 50 -10.23 -19.59 -17.41
C PHE A 50 -9.96 -18.67 -16.23
N VAL A 51 -10.79 -18.73 -15.19
CA VAL A 51 -10.64 -17.89 -13.99
C VAL A 51 -10.49 -18.79 -12.77
N GLN A 52 -9.42 -18.57 -12.02
CA GLN A 52 -9.15 -19.22 -10.74
C GLN A 52 -8.81 -18.14 -9.69
N ASP A 53 -8.90 -18.49 -8.41
CA ASP A 53 -8.40 -17.61 -7.35
C ASP A 53 -6.87 -17.66 -7.25
N ASN A 54 -6.31 -16.82 -6.38
CA ASN A 54 -4.86 -16.66 -6.21
C ASN A 54 -4.26 -17.52 -5.08
N ALA A 55 -4.89 -18.63 -4.68
CA ALA A 55 -4.35 -19.53 -3.66
C ALA A 55 -2.94 -20.03 -4.03
N PRO A 56 -2.01 -20.21 -3.06
CA PRO A 56 -0.63 -20.63 -3.35
C PRO A 56 -0.54 -21.90 -4.21
N ILE A 57 -1.44 -22.86 -3.98
CA ILE A 57 -1.52 -24.10 -4.76
C ILE A 57 -1.91 -23.86 -6.22
N HIS A 58 -2.77 -22.88 -6.52
CA HIS A 58 -3.19 -22.53 -7.88
C HIS A 58 -2.11 -21.76 -8.65
N LYS A 59 -1.21 -21.08 -7.93
CA LYS A 59 -0.09 -20.30 -8.51
C LYS A 59 1.22 -21.09 -8.61
N ALA A 60 1.24 -22.34 -8.14
CA ALA A 60 2.43 -23.18 -8.14
C ALA A 60 2.96 -23.42 -9.56
N ALA A 61 4.28 -23.54 -9.71
CA ALA A 61 4.92 -23.70 -11.01
C ALA A 61 4.37 -24.91 -11.81
N VAL A 62 4.11 -26.02 -11.13
CA VAL A 62 3.53 -27.24 -11.73
C VAL A 62 2.12 -27.03 -12.29
N VAL A 63 1.33 -26.11 -11.72
CA VAL A 63 0.00 -25.77 -12.24
C VAL A 63 0.10 -24.89 -13.48
N LYS A 64 1.07 -23.95 -13.48
CA LYS A 64 1.35 -23.13 -14.67
C LYS A 64 1.79 -24.01 -15.85
N GLU A 65 2.69 -24.96 -15.60
CA GLU A 65 3.12 -25.95 -16.59
C GLU A 65 1.94 -26.81 -17.09
N PHE A 66 1.06 -27.26 -16.20
CA PHE A 66 -0.15 -27.97 -16.58
C PHE A 66 -1.05 -27.15 -17.52
N PHE A 67 -1.26 -25.86 -17.23
CA PHE A 67 -2.04 -24.97 -18.08
C PHE A 67 -1.40 -24.76 -19.45
N GLU A 68 -0.09 -24.55 -19.50
CA GLU A 68 0.65 -24.42 -20.76
C GLU A 68 0.50 -25.69 -21.62
N ASN A 69 0.67 -26.86 -21.02
CA ASN A 69 0.58 -28.16 -21.71
C ASN A 69 -0.83 -28.45 -22.27
N HIS A 70 -1.88 -27.91 -21.65
CA HIS A 70 -3.27 -28.11 -22.07
C HIS A 70 -3.86 -26.92 -22.82
N GLY A 71 -3.06 -25.89 -23.10
CA GLY A 71 -3.52 -24.66 -23.77
C GLY A 71 -4.59 -23.91 -22.98
N ILE A 72 -4.57 -24.02 -21.65
CA ILE A 72 -5.51 -23.34 -20.76
C ILE A 72 -5.03 -21.92 -20.53
N TRP A 73 -5.81 -20.94 -20.98
CA TRP A 73 -5.54 -19.55 -20.68
C TRP A 73 -6.16 -19.14 -19.34
N ALA A 74 -5.40 -19.28 -18.27
CA ALA A 74 -5.75 -18.72 -16.97
C ALA A 74 -5.58 -17.20 -16.97
N ILE A 75 -6.65 -16.47 -16.63
CA ILE A 75 -6.62 -15.03 -16.48
C ILE A 75 -5.85 -14.69 -15.20
N GLU A 76 -4.80 -13.88 -15.33
CA GLU A 76 -4.17 -13.23 -14.19
C GLU A 76 -5.07 -12.10 -13.67
N TRP A 77 -5.56 -12.25 -12.44
CA TRP A 77 -6.32 -11.23 -11.73
C TRP A 77 -5.42 -10.51 -10.71
N PRO A 78 -5.55 -9.18 -10.56
CA PRO A 78 -4.89 -8.47 -9.48
C PRO A 78 -5.27 -9.10 -8.15
N PRO A 79 -4.30 -9.34 -7.25
CA PRO A 79 -4.62 -9.62 -5.88
C PRO A 79 -5.41 -8.40 -5.34
N HIS A 80 -6.62 -8.63 -4.85
CA HIS A 80 -7.46 -7.65 -4.12
C HIS A 80 -8.36 -6.69 -4.91
N SER A 81 -8.89 -7.03 -6.10
CA SER A 81 -10.04 -6.28 -6.65
C SER A 81 -11.37 -7.03 -6.48
N PRO A 82 -11.96 -7.13 -5.26
CA PRO A 82 -13.18 -7.93 -5.04
C PRO A 82 -14.36 -7.45 -5.88
N ASP A 83 -14.45 -6.14 -6.15
CA ASP A 83 -15.48 -5.58 -7.01
C ASP A 83 -15.34 -5.98 -8.48
N LEU A 84 -14.12 -6.33 -8.92
CA LEU A 84 -13.82 -6.74 -10.29
C LEU A 84 -13.72 -8.26 -10.44
N ASN A 85 -13.26 -8.99 -9.42
CA ASN A 85 -13.11 -10.44 -9.43
C ASN A 85 -14.46 -11.15 -9.24
N PRO A 86 -15.03 -11.79 -10.27
CA PRO A 86 -16.34 -12.45 -10.15
C PRO A 86 -16.34 -13.65 -9.19
N ILE A 87 -15.19 -14.23 -8.86
CA ILE A 87 -15.09 -15.32 -7.88
C ILE A 87 -15.55 -14.85 -6.50
N GLU A 88 -15.21 -13.64 -6.08
CA GLU A 88 -15.60 -13.11 -4.76
C GLU A 88 -17.12 -12.92 -4.63
N HIS A 89 -17.76 -12.42 -5.70
CA HIS A 89 -19.22 -12.29 -5.76
C HIS A 89 -19.91 -13.66 -5.72
N LEU A 90 -19.31 -14.66 -6.37
CA LEU A 90 -19.82 -16.02 -6.39
C LEU A 90 -19.67 -16.69 -5.02
N TRP A 91 -18.50 -16.56 -4.37
CA TRP A 91 -18.28 -17.06 -3.01
C TRP A 91 -19.21 -16.43 -2.00
N ARG A 92 -19.42 -15.11 -2.10
CA ARG A 92 -20.36 -14.42 -1.23
C ARG A 92 -21.78 -14.94 -1.40
N ALA A 93 -22.28 -15.03 -2.64
CA ALA A 93 -23.61 -15.54 -2.92
C ALA A 93 -23.80 -17.00 -2.47
N LEU A 94 -22.79 -17.85 -2.69
CA LEU A 94 -22.80 -19.24 -2.24
C LEU A 94 -22.81 -19.30 -0.71
N LYS A 95 -21.99 -18.51 -0.03
CA LYS A 95 -21.96 -18.44 1.43
C LYS A 95 -23.31 -17.99 1.99
N ASP A 96 -23.89 -16.92 1.45
CA ASP A 96 -25.20 -16.43 1.88
C ASP A 96 -26.29 -17.52 1.70
N LYS A 97 -26.24 -18.31 0.61
CA LYS A 97 -27.14 -19.45 0.40
C LYS A 97 -26.90 -20.62 1.34
N ILE A 98 -25.65 -20.95 1.64
CA ILE A 98 -25.30 -22.00 2.60
C ILE A 98 -25.89 -21.67 3.98
N TYR A 99 -25.73 -20.43 4.45
CA TYR A 99 -26.27 -20.01 5.75
C TYR A 99 -27.79 -19.81 5.76
N GLU A 100 -28.42 -19.63 4.60
CA GLU A 100 -29.89 -19.67 4.46
C GLU A 100 -30.43 -21.09 4.62
N ILE A 101 -29.74 -22.10 4.06
CA ILE A 101 -30.10 -23.52 4.18
C ILE A 101 -29.78 -24.06 5.57
N GLU A 102 -28.61 -23.72 6.11
CA GLU A 102 -28.11 -24.18 7.40
C GLU A 102 -27.46 -23.01 8.19
N PRO A 103 -28.21 -22.31 9.05
CA PRO A 103 -27.69 -21.20 9.84
C PRO A 103 -26.48 -21.58 10.73
N GLU A 104 -26.42 -22.83 11.17
CA GLU A 104 -25.36 -23.34 12.06
C GLU A 104 -24.22 -24.02 11.28
N PHE A 105 -24.10 -23.76 9.96
CA PHE A 105 -23.17 -24.45 9.06
C PHE A 105 -21.72 -24.47 9.57
N GLY A 106 -21.28 -23.40 10.23
CA GLY A 106 -19.92 -23.31 10.80
C GLY A 106 -19.60 -24.41 11.81
N TYR A 107 -20.59 -24.94 12.52
CA TYR A 107 -20.40 -26.03 13.48
C TYR A 107 -20.20 -27.40 12.82
N LEU A 108 -20.72 -27.58 11.60
CA LEU A 108 -20.57 -28.83 10.83
C LEU A 108 -19.13 -29.06 10.35
N LEU A 109 -18.33 -28.00 10.25
CA LEU A 109 -16.95 -28.08 9.79
C LEU A 109 -15.98 -28.64 10.85
N ASN A 110 -16.42 -28.76 12.11
CA ASN A 110 -15.57 -29.15 13.24
C ASN A 110 -15.49 -30.66 13.48
N SER A 111 -16.27 -31.47 12.77
CA SER A 111 -16.32 -32.93 12.93
C SER A 111 -16.21 -33.64 11.59
N GLU A 112 -15.42 -34.70 11.54
CA GLU A 112 -15.27 -35.54 10.34
C GLU A 112 -16.57 -36.22 9.93
N GLU A 113 -17.39 -36.64 10.89
CA GLU A 113 -18.72 -37.22 10.66
C GLU A 113 -19.69 -36.21 10.02
N HIS A 114 -19.52 -34.92 10.28
CA HIS A 114 -20.39 -33.86 9.77
C HIS A 114 -19.92 -33.26 8.44
N ARG A 115 -18.70 -33.57 7.97
CA ARG A 115 -18.16 -33.07 6.70
C ARG A 115 -18.95 -33.53 5.49
N HIS A 116 -19.48 -34.76 5.50
CA HIS A 116 -20.39 -35.22 4.45
C HIS A 116 -21.68 -34.37 4.39
N ARG A 117 -22.26 -34.07 5.55
CA ARG A 117 -23.45 -33.22 5.62
C ARG A 117 -23.16 -31.79 5.16
N ALA A 118 -22.00 -31.25 5.55
CA ALA A 118 -21.55 -29.95 5.07
C ALA A 118 -21.42 -29.93 3.54
N PHE A 119 -20.88 -31.00 2.94
CA PHE A 119 -20.78 -31.11 1.49
C PHE A 119 -22.14 -31.14 0.79
N GLU A 120 -23.09 -31.95 1.28
CA GLU A 120 -24.46 -31.98 0.75
C GLU A 120 -25.12 -30.59 0.76
N ILE A 121 -24.91 -29.82 1.83
CA ILE A 121 -25.43 -28.45 1.94
C ILE A 121 -24.77 -27.52 0.92
N ILE A 122 -23.46 -27.63 0.71
CA ILE A 122 -22.76 -26.83 -0.31
C ILE A 122 -23.27 -27.19 -1.71
N GLU A 123 -23.48 -28.47 -2.01
CA GLU A 123 -24.04 -28.92 -3.30
C GLU A 123 -25.46 -28.40 -3.52
N ASP A 124 -26.31 -28.47 -2.49
CA ASP A 124 -27.67 -27.95 -2.54
C ASP A 124 -27.67 -26.43 -2.75
N ALA A 125 -26.89 -25.69 -1.94
CA ALA A 125 -26.72 -24.25 -2.07
C ALA A 125 -26.24 -23.83 -3.47
N TRP A 126 -25.26 -24.56 -4.01
CA TRP A 126 -24.77 -24.35 -5.37
C TRP A 126 -25.86 -24.56 -6.39
N SER A 127 -26.58 -25.69 -6.34
CA SER A 127 -27.67 -26.01 -7.28
C SER A 127 -28.80 -24.96 -7.30
N GLN A 128 -29.00 -24.25 -6.18
CA GLN A 128 -30.02 -23.22 -6.01
C GLN A 128 -29.57 -21.80 -6.38
N LEU A 129 -28.30 -21.59 -6.77
CA LEU A 129 -27.84 -20.28 -7.21
C LEU A 129 -28.55 -19.84 -8.51
N ASP A 130 -28.95 -18.56 -8.57
CA ASP A 130 -29.58 -18.01 -9.78
C ASP A 130 -28.57 -18.03 -10.94
N LEU A 131 -28.81 -18.92 -11.92
CA LEU A 131 -28.01 -19.02 -13.14
C LEU A 131 -27.87 -17.69 -13.88
N ARG A 132 -28.86 -16.79 -13.79
CA ARG A 132 -28.79 -15.44 -14.40
C ARG A 132 -27.77 -14.55 -13.70
N PHE A 133 -27.61 -14.68 -12.38
CA PHE A 133 -26.58 -13.98 -11.62
C PHE A 133 -25.19 -14.45 -12.05
N VAL A 134 -24.95 -15.76 -12.06
CA VAL A 134 -23.63 -16.29 -12.44
C VAL A 134 -23.30 -16.03 -13.92
N THR A 135 -24.29 -16.15 -14.81
CA THR A 135 -24.13 -15.77 -16.23
C THR A 135 -23.78 -14.29 -16.39
N ARG A 136 -24.33 -13.41 -15.55
CA ARG A 136 -24.02 -11.96 -15.59
C ARG A 136 -22.57 -11.71 -15.16
N LEU A 137 -22.09 -12.40 -14.12
CA LEU A 137 -20.70 -12.35 -13.70
C LEU A 137 -19.77 -12.75 -14.85
N ILE A 138 -20.03 -13.90 -15.49
CA ILE A 138 -19.23 -14.39 -16.62
C ILE A 138 -19.29 -13.42 -17.81
N LYS A 139 -20.47 -12.95 -18.23
CA LYS A 139 -20.60 -12.02 -19.36
C LYS A 139 -19.92 -10.66 -19.11
N SER A 140 -19.77 -10.28 -17.85
CA SER A 140 -19.11 -9.04 -17.48
C SER A 140 -17.58 -9.14 -17.41
N LEU A 141 -16.99 -10.36 -17.46
CA LEU A 141 -15.55 -10.60 -17.39
C LEU A 141 -14.72 -9.74 -18.37
N PRO A 142 -15.03 -9.69 -19.69
CA PRO A 142 -14.24 -8.89 -20.61
C PRO A 142 -14.26 -7.39 -20.29
N LYS A 143 -15.41 -6.88 -19.81
CA LYS A 143 -15.54 -5.47 -19.39
C LYS A 143 -14.76 -5.21 -18.11
N ARG A 144 -14.78 -6.14 -17.15
CA ARG A 144 -14.03 -6.05 -15.87
C ARG A 144 -12.52 -6.10 -16.12
N LEU A 145 -12.06 -6.99 -16.99
CA LEU A 145 -10.65 -7.07 -17.39
C LEU A 145 -10.20 -5.83 -18.13
N LYS A 146 -11.01 -5.34 -19.08
CA LYS A 146 -10.72 -4.09 -19.77
C LYS A 146 -10.66 -2.91 -18.80
N ALA A 147 -11.57 -2.85 -17.83
CA ALA A 147 -11.59 -1.80 -16.80
C ALA A 147 -10.35 -1.85 -15.89
N TYR A 148 -9.90 -3.05 -15.53
CA TYR A 148 -8.65 -3.26 -14.78
C TYR A 148 -7.41 -2.85 -15.60
N GLN A 149 -7.37 -3.20 -16.88
CA GLN A 149 -6.24 -2.92 -17.77
C GLN A 149 -6.24 -1.49 -18.33
N THR A 150 -7.33 -0.74 -18.19
CA THR A 150 -7.33 0.67 -18.59
C THR A 150 -6.52 1.49 -17.61
N ALA A 151 -5.44 2.09 -18.13
CA ALA A 151 -4.70 3.12 -17.42
C ALA A 151 -5.67 4.22 -16.93
N PRO A 152 -5.40 4.86 -15.77
CA PRO A 152 -6.15 6.01 -15.33
C PRO A 152 -6.23 7.05 -16.44
N VAL A 153 -7.43 7.57 -16.65
CA VAL A 153 -7.73 8.55 -17.69
C VAL A 153 -8.17 9.85 -17.04
N VAL A 154 -7.74 10.96 -17.62
CA VAL A 154 -8.17 12.29 -17.15
C VAL A 154 -9.63 12.50 -17.52
N HIS A 155 -10.45 12.77 -16.51
CA HIS A 155 -11.88 13.03 -16.67
C HIS A 155 -12.21 14.46 -16.23
N LYS A 156 -13.22 15.05 -16.87
CA LYS A 156 -13.88 16.25 -16.36
C LYS A 156 -14.99 15.85 -15.40
N ILE A 157 -14.88 16.29 -14.15
CA ILE A 157 -15.87 16.08 -13.10
C ILE A 157 -16.31 17.44 -12.53
N PRO A 158 -17.51 17.54 -11.91
CA PRO A 158 -17.93 18.76 -11.24
C PRO A 158 -16.95 19.16 -10.12
N THR A 159 -16.61 20.45 -10.04
CA THR A 159 -15.83 20.98 -8.92
C THR A 159 -16.65 20.89 -7.62
N PRO A 160 -16.07 20.44 -6.49
CA PRO A 160 -16.72 20.50 -5.20
C PRO A 160 -17.17 21.93 -4.89
N GLN A 161 -18.42 22.11 -4.47
CA GLN A 161 -18.97 23.43 -4.19
C GLN A 161 -18.74 23.79 -2.71
N PRO A 162 -18.54 25.07 -2.36
CA PRO A 162 -18.43 25.46 -0.95
C PRO A 162 -19.58 24.97 -0.06
N LEU A 163 -20.80 24.92 -0.62
CA LEU A 163 -22.00 24.42 0.08
C LEU A 163 -22.01 22.90 0.32
N SER A 164 -21.16 22.13 -0.36
CA SER A 164 -21.04 20.68 -0.15
C SER A 164 -19.93 20.31 0.84
N LEU A 165 -19.22 21.29 1.41
CA LEU A 165 -18.14 21.04 2.37
C LEU A 165 -18.70 20.61 3.72
N GLY A 166 -18.09 19.59 4.31
CA GLY A 166 -18.28 19.23 5.70
C GLY A 166 -17.76 20.32 6.64
N PRO A 167 -18.14 20.28 7.94
CA PRO A 167 -17.82 21.36 8.88
C PRO A 167 -16.33 21.64 9.05
N GLN A 168 -15.47 20.62 8.89
CA GLN A 168 -14.02 20.71 9.07
C GLN A 168 -13.24 20.67 7.75
N ASP A 169 -13.93 20.68 6.61
CA ASP A 169 -13.32 20.54 5.29
C ASP A 169 -12.64 21.82 4.83
N LEU A 170 -11.57 21.67 4.06
CA LEU A 170 -10.91 22.69 3.27
C LEU A 170 -11.11 22.34 1.80
N LEU A 171 -11.64 23.29 1.02
CA LEU A 171 -11.56 23.20 -0.44
C LEU A 171 -10.26 23.86 -0.89
N LEU A 172 -9.35 23.07 -1.45
CA LEU A 172 -8.06 23.53 -1.92
C LEU A 172 -8.06 23.64 -3.44
N ARG A 173 -7.55 24.75 -3.98
CA ARG A 173 -7.06 24.81 -5.37
C ARG A 173 -5.70 24.13 -5.37
N THR A 174 -5.62 22.98 -6.02
CA THR A 174 -4.42 22.14 -6.00
C THR A 174 -3.29 22.83 -6.73
N ALA A 175 -2.15 22.98 -6.07
CA ALA A 175 -0.92 23.46 -6.69
C ALA A 175 -0.13 22.29 -7.26
N VAL A 176 0.19 21.33 -6.39
CA VAL A 176 1.02 20.17 -6.72
C VAL A 176 0.41 18.94 -6.07
N ALA A 177 0.44 17.83 -6.79
CA ALA A 177 0.09 16.51 -6.28
C ALA A 177 1.21 15.54 -6.61
N SER A 178 1.58 14.67 -5.68
CA SER A 178 2.69 13.74 -5.85
C SER A 178 2.20 12.30 -5.95
N LEU A 179 2.99 11.45 -6.62
CA LEU A 179 2.73 10.03 -6.77
C LEU A 179 3.54 9.24 -5.73
N CYS A 180 2.86 8.30 -5.09
CA CYS A 180 3.43 7.39 -4.12
C CYS A 180 3.04 5.94 -4.45
N HIS A 181 3.80 4.99 -3.91
CA HIS A 181 3.53 3.56 -4.11
C HIS A 181 2.11 3.17 -3.65
N THR A 182 1.59 3.81 -2.61
CA THR A 182 0.21 3.61 -2.15
C THR A 182 -0.83 3.94 -3.22
N ASP A 183 -0.58 4.88 -4.13
CA ASP A 183 -1.52 5.16 -5.24
C ASP A 183 -1.54 4.00 -6.26
N LEU A 184 -0.41 3.32 -6.45
CA LEU A 184 -0.34 2.09 -7.25
C LEU A 184 -1.08 0.94 -6.55
N MET A 185 -0.93 0.82 -5.23
CA MET A 185 -1.66 -0.16 -4.42
C MET A 185 -3.18 0.06 -4.48
N VAL A 186 -3.65 1.31 -4.52
CA VAL A 186 -5.07 1.64 -4.76
C VAL A 186 -5.50 1.14 -6.14
N GLN A 187 -4.70 1.40 -7.19
CA GLN A 187 -4.98 0.91 -8.54
C GLN A 187 -4.98 -0.63 -8.63
N ASP A 188 -4.11 -1.29 -7.86
CA ASP A 188 -4.02 -2.74 -7.81
C ASP A 188 -5.13 -3.36 -6.93
N GLY A 189 -5.91 -2.54 -6.23
CA GLY A 189 -7.08 -2.94 -5.44
C GLY A 189 -6.80 -3.24 -3.97
N VAL A 190 -5.56 -3.11 -3.49
CA VAL A 190 -5.15 -3.49 -2.12
C VAL A 190 -6.08 -2.90 -1.04
N PHE A 191 -6.57 -1.68 -1.25
CA PHE A 191 -7.45 -0.97 -0.30
C PHE A 191 -8.96 -1.17 -0.53
N GLN A 192 -9.36 -1.88 -1.58
CA GLN A 192 -10.76 -2.10 -1.99
C GLN A 192 -11.53 -0.77 -2.12
N SER A 193 -10.88 0.22 -2.72
CA SER A 193 -11.40 1.57 -2.91
C SER A 193 -12.63 1.56 -3.82
N ALA A 194 -13.68 2.30 -3.44
CA ALA A 194 -14.86 2.47 -4.29
C ALA A 194 -14.49 3.30 -5.54
N LEU A 195 -14.93 2.85 -6.72
CA LEU A 195 -14.70 3.52 -8.00
C LEU A 195 -15.97 4.23 -8.52
N PRO A 196 -15.85 5.33 -9.27
CA PRO A 196 -14.61 6.04 -9.61
C PRO A 196 -13.99 6.78 -8.42
N ILE A 197 -12.66 6.89 -8.41
CA ILE A 197 -11.90 7.65 -7.41
C ILE A 197 -10.81 8.47 -8.10
N THR A 198 -10.65 9.72 -7.70
CA THR A 198 -9.52 10.57 -8.09
C THR A 198 -8.27 10.15 -7.31
N MET A 199 -7.14 9.95 -7.98
CA MET A 199 -5.90 9.45 -7.39
C MET A 199 -5.08 10.53 -6.66
N SER A 200 -3.99 10.11 -5.99
CA SER A 200 -3.05 10.90 -5.17
C SER A 200 -3.57 11.27 -3.79
N HIS A 201 -2.78 10.91 -2.79
CA HIS A 201 -2.95 11.29 -1.39
C HIS A 201 -1.88 12.30 -0.92
N GLU A 202 -1.08 12.83 -1.84
CA GLU A 202 0.04 13.74 -1.55
C GLU A 202 -0.22 15.12 -2.17
N GLY A 203 -1.18 15.87 -1.63
CA GLY A 203 -1.62 17.15 -2.18
C GLY A 203 -1.10 18.39 -1.43
N THR A 204 -0.77 19.43 -2.19
CA THR A 204 -0.62 20.80 -1.68
C THR A 204 -1.50 21.77 -2.48
N GLY A 205 -1.87 22.88 -1.86
CA GLY A 205 -2.70 23.87 -2.53
C GLY A 205 -2.95 25.13 -1.71
N VAL A 206 -3.86 25.95 -2.21
CA VAL A 206 -4.31 27.18 -1.55
C VAL A 206 -5.78 27.05 -1.19
N VAL A 207 -6.16 27.46 0.02
CA VAL A 207 -7.56 27.42 0.47
C VAL A 207 -8.41 28.36 -0.38
N VAL A 208 -9.51 27.83 -0.90
CA VAL A 208 -10.54 28.58 -1.64
C VAL A 208 -11.78 28.78 -0.79
N ALA A 209 -12.18 27.75 -0.04
CA ALA A 209 -13.31 27.80 0.88
C ALA A 209 -13.08 26.87 2.06
N THR A 210 -13.79 27.12 3.16
CA THR A 210 -13.69 26.35 4.40
C THR A 210 -15.06 25.92 4.87
N GLY A 211 -15.12 24.77 5.55
CA GLY A 211 -16.27 24.34 6.32
C GLY A 211 -16.61 25.30 7.46
N SER A 212 -17.83 25.20 7.97
CA SER A 212 -18.40 26.12 8.96
C SER A 212 -17.69 26.13 10.32
N SER A 213 -16.96 25.07 10.65
CA SER A 213 -16.27 24.88 11.94
C SER A 213 -14.76 25.07 11.85
N VAL A 214 -14.23 25.37 10.66
CA VAL A 214 -12.79 25.60 10.46
C VAL A 214 -12.42 26.97 11.03
N THR A 215 -11.42 26.98 11.92
CA THR A 215 -10.89 28.21 12.53
C THR A 215 -9.39 28.40 12.28
N ALA A 216 -8.65 27.33 11.99
CA ALA A 216 -7.20 27.34 11.81
C ALA A 216 -6.75 27.78 10.41
N PHE A 217 -7.67 27.89 9.45
CA PHE A 217 -7.38 28.21 8.04
C PHE A 217 -8.41 29.21 7.51
N LYS A 218 -7.99 30.01 6.53
CA LYS A 218 -8.84 30.94 5.77
C LYS A 218 -8.46 30.91 4.28
N PRO A 219 -9.34 31.38 3.37
CA PRO A 219 -9.01 31.51 1.96
C PRO A 219 -7.68 32.26 1.73
N GLY A 220 -6.86 31.73 0.83
CA GLY A 220 -5.51 32.25 0.54
C GLY A 220 -4.38 31.56 1.30
N ASP A 221 -4.66 30.80 2.36
CA ASP A 221 -3.62 30.08 3.10
C ASP A 221 -3.03 28.92 2.26
N ARG A 222 -1.72 28.70 2.37
CA ARG A 222 -0.95 27.63 1.72
C ARG A 222 -0.98 26.38 2.59
N VAL A 223 -1.40 25.24 2.03
CA VAL A 223 -1.73 24.03 2.80
C VAL A 223 -0.99 22.80 2.27
N LEU A 224 -0.46 22.01 3.20
CA LEU A 224 -0.10 20.62 3.02
C LEU A 224 -1.28 19.76 3.47
N SER A 225 -1.86 19.00 2.55
CA SER A 225 -3.06 18.22 2.80
C SER A 225 -2.74 16.98 3.65
N GLY A 226 -3.47 16.82 4.75
CA GLY A 226 -3.46 15.57 5.52
C GLY A 226 -4.21 14.45 4.82
N ILE A 227 -3.76 13.20 4.96
CA ILE A 227 -4.37 12.04 4.29
C ILE A 227 -5.70 11.65 4.93
N VAL A 228 -5.76 11.59 6.26
CA VAL A 228 -6.97 11.15 6.98
C VAL A 228 -8.05 12.22 6.86
N GLN A 229 -9.22 11.85 6.34
CA GLN A 229 -10.38 12.72 6.27
C GLN A 229 -11.42 12.36 7.33
N ASN A 230 -12.06 13.39 7.87
CA ASN A 230 -13.13 13.24 8.84
C ASN A 230 -12.78 12.27 9.99
N PRO A 231 -11.62 12.42 10.68
CA PRO A 231 -11.36 11.62 11.87
C PRO A 231 -12.50 11.80 12.87
N CYS A 232 -12.89 10.72 13.56
CA CYS A 232 -14.06 10.70 14.43
C CYS A 232 -13.97 11.68 15.61
N GLY A 233 -12.74 12.06 16.01
CA GLY A 233 -12.50 13.08 17.03
C GLY A 233 -12.79 12.66 18.48
N GLN A 234 -13.08 11.38 18.72
CA GLN A 234 -13.51 10.88 20.04
C GLN A 234 -13.01 9.45 20.37
N CYS A 235 -12.25 8.81 19.47
CA CYS A 235 -11.63 7.52 19.78
C CYS A 235 -10.31 7.73 20.51
N GLU A 236 -9.79 6.67 21.16
CA GLU A 236 -8.52 6.73 21.91
C GLU A 236 -7.36 7.34 21.11
N ASN A 237 -7.31 7.13 19.79
CA ASN A 237 -6.28 7.67 18.92
C ASN A 237 -6.50 9.16 18.60
N CYS A 238 -7.75 9.61 18.52
CA CYS A 238 -8.09 11.02 18.31
C CYS A 238 -7.93 11.85 19.59
N ASP A 239 -8.27 11.25 20.73
CA ASP A 239 -8.20 11.84 22.07
C ASP A 239 -6.82 11.64 22.74
N ALA A 240 -5.90 10.96 22.05
CA ALA A 240 -4.54 10.76 22.52
C ALA A 240 -3.89 12.11 22.88
N PRO A 241 -3.15 12.18 24.01
CA PRO A 241 -2.40 13.38 24.36
C PRO A 241 -1.48 13.81 23.22
N ALA A 242 -1.19 15.11 23.08
CA ALA A 242 -0.35 15.61 21.99
C ALA A 242 1.07 14.98 21.94
N SER A 243 1.56 14.45 23.06
CA SER A 243 2.82 13.68 23.12
C SER A 243 2.73 12.32 22.43
N GLN A 244 1.53 11.76 22.32
CA GLN A 244 1.21 10.53 21.62
C GLN A 244 0.69 10.85 20.22
N ASP A 245 1.57 10.71 19.24
CA ASP A 245 1.27 10.98 17.84
C ASP A 245 0.50 9.81 17.20
N TRP A 246 -0.81 9.73 17.49
CA TRP A 246 -1.70 8.63 17.10
C TRP A 246 -2.91 9.02 16.24
N LYS A 247 -3.16 10.31 16.00
CA LYS A 247 -4.37 10.77 15.28
C LYS A 247 -4.52 10.18 13.87
N GLN A 248 -3.40 9.86 13.22
CA GLN A 248 -3.35 9.17 11.93
C GLN A 248 -3.92 7.73 11.97
N TYR A 249 -4.05 7.14 13.15
CA TYR A 249 -4.61 5.81 13.38
C TYR A 249 -6.07 5.85 13.85
N CYS A 250 -6.81 6.92 13.55
CA CYS A 250 -8.25 6.98 13.82
C CYS A 250 -8.92 5.67 13.38
N VAL A 251 -9.69 5.05 14.27
CA VAL A 251 -10.32 3.74 14.01
C VAL A 251 -11.58 3.83 13.16
N ALA A 252 -12.15 5.03 13.04
CA ALA A 252 -13.35 5.32 12.27
C ALA A 252 -13.23 6.65 11.51
N PRO A 253 -12.27 6.79 10.59
CA PRO A 253 -12.17 7.98 9.75
C PRO A 253 -13.26 7.93 8.67
N GLY A 254 -13.79 9.09 8.29
CA GLY A 254 -14.75 9.18 7.19
C GLY A 254 -14.13 8.96 5.81
N GLY A 255 -12.80 9.08 5.68
CA GLY A 255 -12.10 8.83 4.41
C GLY A 255 -10.58 8.89 4.52
N ALA A 256 -9.93 8.71 3.39
CA ALA A 256 -8.50 8.87 3.21
C ALA A 256 -8.27 9.38 1.78
N ILE A 257 -7.76 10.61 1.62
CA ILE A 257 -7.61 11.28 0.32
C ILE A 257 -6.89 10.36 -0.65
N GLY A 258 -7.39 10.19 -1.88
CA GLY A 258 -6.78 9.36 -2.92
C GLY A 258 -6.85 7.84 -2.68
N ILE A 259 -7.41 7.41 -1.54
CA ILE A 259 -7.46 5.99 -1.13
C ILE A 259 -8.91 5.56 -0.90
N ARG A 260 -9.67 6.27 -0.05
CA ARG A 260 -11.10 6.00 0.23
C ARG A 260 -12.02 7.15 -0.15
N SER A 261 -11.44 8.23 -0.69
CA SER A 261 -12.12 9.44 -1.12
C SER A 261 -11.29 10.13 -2.20
N ASP A 262 -11.87 11.06 -2.94
CA ASP A 262 -11.21 11.73 -4.06
C ASP A 262 -9.90 12.43 -3.65
N GLY A 263 -8.88 12.19 -4.47
CA GLY A 263 -7.49 12.62 -4.29
C GLY A 263 -7.08 13.94 -4.95
N ALA A 264 -5.78 14.21 -4.88
CA ALA A 264 -5.18 15.47 -5.30
C ALA A 264 -4.79 15.55 -6.78
N PHE A 265 -4.89 14.48 -7.59
CA PHE A 265 -4.77 14.58 -9.05
C PHE A 265 -6.03 15.20 -9.69
N ALA A 266 -6.40 16.38 -9.20
CA ALA A 266 -7.50 17.22 -9.65
C ALA A 266 -7.17 18.69 -9.42
N GLN A 267 -7.82 19.59 -10.18
CA GLN A 267 -7.64 21.04 -10.03
C GLN A 267 -8.09 21.55 -8.65
N TYR A 268 -9.01 20.84 -8.01
CA TYR A 268 -9.47 21.09 -6.66
C TYR A 268 -9.60 19.78 -5.90
N HIS A 269 -9.23 19.76 -4.63
CA HIS A 269 -9.43 18.61 -3.75
C HIS A 269 -9.89 19.08 -2.36
N VAL A 270 -10.50 18.16 -1.62
CA VAL A 270 -11.00 18.41 -0.26
C VAL A 270 -10.06 17.77 0.75
N ALA A 271 -9.70 18.51 1.80
CA ALA A 271 -8.86 18.03 2.89
C ALA A 271 -9.50 18.32 4.25
N ASP A 272 -9.17 17.56 5.29
CA ASP A 272 -9.63 17.86 6.65
C ASP A 272 -8.67 18.84 7.33
N SER A 273 -9.20 19.97 7.80
CA SER A 273 -8.43 21.03 8.47
C SER A 273 -7.71 20.54 9.73
N ARG A 274 -8.23 19.52 10.41
CA ARG A 274 -7.62 18.96 11.63
C ARG A 274 -6.44 18.06 11.35
N MET A 275 -6.26 17.62 10.10
CA MET A 275 -5.17 16.76 9.65
C MET A 275 -4.19 17.49 8.71
N SER A 276 -4.51 18.72 8.32
CA SER A 276 -3.71 19.53 7.39
C SER A 276 -2.88 20.58 8.12
N CYS A 277 -1.84 21.08 7.45
CA CYS A 277 -0.87 22.00 8.02
C CYS A 277 -0.59 23.18 7.09
N HIS A 278 -0.27 24.34 7.67
CA HIS A 278 0.22 25.49 6.90
C HIS A 278 1.60 25.18 6.32
N VAL A 279 1.82 25.50 5.04
CA VAL A 279 3.15 25.45 4.42
C VAL A 279 3.83 26.80 4.62
N PRO A 280 5.00 26.87 5.27
CA PRO A 280 5.74 28.12 5.43
C PRO A 280 6.11 28.76 4.08
N ASP A 281 6.14 30.09 4.01
CA ASP A 281 6.51 30.84 2.80
C ASP A 281 7.90 30.51 2.25
N SER A 282 8.81 30.03 3.12
CA SER A 282 10.15 29.58 2.74
C SER A 282 10.19 28.19 2.08
N VAL A 283 9.07 27.46 2.06
CA VAL A 283 8.94 26.14 1.45
C VAL A 283 7.97 26.23 0.28
N SER A 284 8.40 25.84 -0.92
CA SER A 284 7.54 25.80 -2.11
C SER A 284 6.47 24.70 -1.96
N LEU A 285 5.29 24.90 -2.56
CA LEU A 285 4.25 23.86 -2.59
C LEU A 285 4.70 22.62 -3.36
N LEU A 286 5.60 22.80 -4.34
CA LEU A 286 6.28 21.73 -5.06
C LEU A 286 7.12 20.83 -4.15
N THR A 287 7.97 21.43 -3.30
CA THR A 287 8.78 20.66 -2.35
C THR A 287 7.92 20.05 -1.24
N ALA A 288 6.84 20.72 -0.85
CA ALA A 288 5.98 20.25 0.24
C ALA A 288 5.09 19.05 -0.13
N ALA A 289 4.62 18.92 -1.38
CA ALA A 289 3.72 17.84 -1.79
C ALA A 289 4.16 16.42 -1.38
N PRO A 290 5.39 15.95 -1.71
CA PRO A 290 5.85 14.62 -1.29
C PRO A 290 6.00 14.47 0.24
N LEU A 291 5.99 15.57 1.00
CA LEU A 291 6.09 15.52 2.46
C LEU A 291 4.79 15.10 3.14
N ALA A 292 3.65 15.21 2.46
CA ALA A 292 2.32 14.82 2.98
C ALA A 292 2.25 13.33 3.36
N CYS A 293 3.06 12.48 2.72
CA CYS A 293 3.16 11.05 3.04
C CYS A 293 4.61 10.62 3.25
N ALA A 294 5.44 10.66 2.20
CA ALA A 294 6.81 10.14 2.25
C ALA A 294 7.66 10.89 3.29
N GLY A 295 7.62 12.22 3.27
CA GLY A 295 8.36 13.05 4.23
C GLY A 295 7.93 12.82 5.67
N ILE A 296 6.65 12.95 5.99
CA ILE A 296 6.18 12.80 7.38
C ILE A 296 6.40 11.39 7.92
N SER A 297 6.23 10.36 7.09
CA SER A 297 6.41 8.97 7.51
C SER A 297 7.86 8.69 7.92
N VAL A 298 8.83 9.16 7.13
CA VAL A 298 10.25 8.97 7.45
C VAL A 298 10.73 9.95 8.53
N TYR A 299 10.20 11.17 8.58
CA TYR A 299 10.46 12.12 9.67
C TYR A 299 10.06 11.51 11.01
N ARG A 300 8.84 10.96 11.09
CA ARG A 300 8.36 10.24 12.27
C ARG A 300 9.26 9.07 12.60
N GLY A 301 9.65 8.27 11.61
CA GLY A 301 10.54 7.14 11.79
C GLY A 301 11.88 7.54 12.42
N VAL A 302 12.53 8.58 11.89
CA VAL A 302 13.77 9.15 12.43
C VAL A 302 13.56 9.71 13.83
N ARG A 303 12.43 10.40 14.09
CA ARG A 303 12.12 10.99 15.40
C ARG A 303 11.93 9.93 16.49
N ILE A 304 11.15 8.88 16.22
CA ILE A 304 10.84 7.82 17.19
C ILE A 304 11.96 6.78 17.34
N ALA A 305 12.94 6.77 16.42
CA ALA A 305 14.16 6.00 16.58
C ALA A 305 14.93 6.39 17.85
N GLY A 306 14.73 7.61 18.37
CA GLY A 306 15.22 8.03 19.68
C GLY A 306 16.74 8.16 19.78
N VAL A 307 17.45 8.12 18.65
CA VAL A 307 18.90 8.27 18.60
C VAL A 307 19.28 9.69 19.02
N GLN A 308 20.20 9.78 19.97
CA GLN A 308 20.71 11.05 20.49
C GLN A 308 21.69 11.68 19.50
N PRO A 309 21.83 13.02 19.46
CA PRO A 309 22.85 13.70 18.68
C PRO A 309 24.24 13.09 18.90
N GLY A 310 25.00 12.89 17.82
CA GLY A 310 26.27 12.15 17.84
C GLY A 310 26.15 10.63 17.72
N GLY A 311 24.95 10.07 17.82
CA GLY A 311 24.67 8.65 17.56
C GLY A 311 24.65 8.31 16.06
N CYS A 312 24.53 7.03 15.75
CA CYS A 312 24.55 6.47 14.40
C CYS A 312 23.21 5.84 14.03
N LEU A 313 22.63 6.28 12.92
CA LEU A 313 21.37 5.77 12.37
C LEU A 313 21.62 5.18 10.97
N ALA A 314 21.14 3.97 10.72
CA ALA A 314 21.09 3.46 9.35
C ALA A 314 19.73 3.75 8.69
N ILE A 315 19.75 4.14 7.42
CA ILE A 315 18.55 4.22 6.57
C ILE A 315 18.66 3.13 5.51
N VAL A 316 17.74 2.17 5.50
CA VAL A 316 17.68 1.10 4.49
C VAL A 316 16.65 1.45 3.42
N GLY A 317 17.05 1.46 2.16
CA GLY A 317 16.30 2.09 1.06
C GLY A 317 16.58 3.59 0.94
N ALA A 318 17.81 4.01 1.27
CA ALA A 318 18.19 5.41 1.47
C ALA A 318 18.08 6.31 0.24
N GLY A 319 18.11 5.76 -0.97
CA GLY A 319 17.94 6.50 -2.21
C GLY A 319 16.52 6.47 -2.77
N GLY A 320 15.57 5.84 -2.06
CA GLY A 320 14.16 5.79 -2.44
C GLY A 320 13.41 7.11 -2.21
N GLY A 321 12.12 7.13 -2.56
CA GLY A 321 11.25 8.30 -2.39
C GLY A 321 11.12 8.78 -0.94
N LEU A 322 11.30 7.89 0.05
CA LEU A 322 11.35 8.23 1.48
C LEU A 322 12.80 8.40 1.97
N GLY A 323 13.71 7.53 1.52
CA GLY A 323 15.04 7.40 2.10
C GLY A 323 15.87 8.68 2.07
N HIS A 324 15.82 9.43 0.96
CA HIS A 324 16.64 10.62 0.80
C HIS A 324 16.17 11.78 1.72
N PHE A 325 14.88 11.83 2.07
CA PHE A 325 14.39 12.68 3.15
C PHE A 325 14.88 12.18 4.51
N GLY A 326 14.82 10.86 4.75
CA GLY A 326 15.29 10.24 5.99
C GLY A 326 16.75 10.53 6.31
N VAL A 327 17.63 10.47 5.29
CA VAL A 327 19.04 10.87 5.42
C VAL A 327 19.14 12.33 5.89
N GLN A 328 18.46 13.25 5.21
CA GLN A 328 18.53 14.69 5.53
C GLN A 328 17.95 15.01 6.92
N PHE A 329 16.83 14.38 7.31
CA PHE A 329 16.26 14.55 8.65
C PHE A 329 17.16 13.99 9.74
N ALA A 330 17.82 12.86 9.50
CA ALA A 330 18.80 12.33 10.43
C ALA A 330 20.02 13.25 10.57
N LYS A 331 20.52 13.80 9.45
CA LYS A 331 21.60 14.81 9.47
C LYS A 331 21.19 16.09 10.19
N ALA A 332 19.97 16.59 9.99
CA ALA A 332 19.43 17.75 10.69
C ALA A 332 19.42 17.58 12.22
N ARG A 333 19.30 16.34 12.70
CA ARG A 333 19.37 15.99 14.13
C ARG A 333 20.79 15.75 14.66
N GLY A 334 21.82 16.00 13.85
CA GLY A 334 23.21 15.81 14.25
C GLY A 334 23.64 14.34 14.34
N LEU A 335 23.02 13.45 13.56
CA LEU A 335 23.35 12.03 13.53
C LEU A 335 24.42 11.71 12.49
N THR A 336 25.17 10.64 12.74
CA THR A 336 25.93 9.92 11.71
C THR A 336 24.96 9.01 10.96
N VAL A 337 24.97 9.05 9.64
CA VAL A 337 24.03 8.34 8.78
C VAL A 337 24.75 7.32 7.92
N ILE A 338 24.39 6.04 8.10
CA ILE A 338 24.76 4.95 7.19
C ILE A 338 23.58 4.70 6.24
N ALA A 339 23.72 5.13 5.00
CA ALA A 339 22.73 4.89 3.96
C ALA A 339 22.99 3.54 3.27
N ILE A 340 21.95 2.74 3.12
CA ILE A 340 22.01 1.42 2.48
C ILE A 340 20.99 1.40 1.35
N ASP A 341 21.43 1.10 0.13
CA ASP A 341 20.57 0.97 -1.05
C ASP A 341 21.13 -0.10 -2.01
N ALA A 342 20.34 -0.52 -3.00
CA ALA A 342 20.74 -1.51 -4.01
C ALA A 342 20.81 -0.92 -5.42
N ARG A 343 20.25 0.27 -5.64
CA ARG A 343 20.20 0.93 -6.95
C ARG A 343 21.32 1.94 -7.07
N ASP A 344 21.97 1.98 -8.24
CA ASP A 344 23.11 2.88 -8.46
C ASP A 344 22.73 4.37 -8.30
N ASP A 345 21.56 4.76 -8.81
CA ASP A 345 21.01 6.10 -8.64
C ASP A 345 20.63 6.39 -7.18
N GLY A 346 20.12 5.38 -6.46
CA GLY A 346 19.80 5.48 -5.04
C GLY A 346 21.03 5.67 -4.15
N LEU A 347 22.11 4.91 -4.41
CA LEU A 347 23.39 5.06 -3.73
C LEU A 347 23.99 6.45 -3.97
N GLU A 348 23.90 6.94 -5.22
CA GLU A 348 24.40 8.27 -5.57
C GLU A 348 23.58 9.37 -4.89
N LEU A 349 22.25 9.28 -4.93
CA LEU A 349 21.37 10.24 -4.26
C LEU A 349 21.64 10.30 -2.75
N ALA A 350 21.86 9.16 -2.10
CA ALA A 350 22.19 9.12 -0.67
C ALA A 350 23.51 9.87 -0.35
N ARG A 351 24.52 9.81 -1.23
CA ARG A 351 25.75 10.62 -1.09
C ARG A 351 25.45 12.10 -1.25
N GLN A 352 24.70 12.46 -2.30
CA GLN A 352 24.39 13.86 -2.63
C GLN A 352 23.61 14.56 -1.52
N VAL A 353 22.70 13.85 -0.84
CA VAL A 353 21.90 14.39 0.27
C VAL A 353 22.58 14.29 1.63
N GLY A 354 23.86 13.88 1.68
CA GLY A 354 24.72 14.06 2.83
C GLY A 354 24.85 12.87 3.78
N ALA A 355 24.62 11.63 3.32
CA ALA A 355 24.97 10.44 4.10
C ALA A 355 26.49 10.38 4.36
N ASP A 356 26.90 10.02 5.58
CA ASP A 356 28.32 9.91 5.95
C ASP A 356 28.95 8.65 5.35
N HIS A 357 28.18 7.57 5.28
CA HIS A 357 28.58 6.31 4.68
C HIS A 357 27.47 5.76 3.78
N VAL A 358 27.84 5.22 2.63
CA VAL A 358 26.92 4.62 1.68
C VAL A 358 27.36 3.19 1.38
N LEU A 359 26.49 2.23 1.68
CA LEU A 359 26.74 0.79 1.52
C LEU A 359 25.81 0.19 0.47
N ASP A 360 26.35 -0.74 -0.31
CA ASP A 360 25.64 -1.42 -1.39
C ASP A 360 25.02 -2.74 -0.89
N ALA A 361 23.68 -2.78 -0.86
CA ALA A 361 22.93 -3.94 -0.39
C ALA A 361 23.07 -5.17 -1.30
N ARG A 362 23.54 -5.02 -2.55
CA ARG A 362 23.78 -6.14 -3.49
C ARG A 362 24.89 -7.07 -3.02
N GLY A 363 25.77 -6.59 -2.14
CA GLY A 363 26.78 -7.41 -1.45
C GLY A 363 26.20 -8.46 -0.50
N GLY A 364 24.90 -8.39 -0.21
CA GLY A 364 24.20 -9.32 0.66
C GLY A 364 24.39 -9.02 2.14
N LYS A 365 23.65 -9.78 2.98
CA LYS A 365 23.52 -9.50 4.43
C LYS A 365 24.87 -9.51 5.15
N GLU A 366 25.70 -10.51 4.91
CA GLU A 366 26.97 -10.71 5.60
C GLU A 366 27.96 -9.58 5.34
N GLN A 367 28.08 -9.15 4.08
CA GLN A 367 28.96 -8.05 3.70
C GLN A 367 28.51 -6.73 4.32
N VAL A 368 27.21 -6.40 4.25
CA VAL A 368 26.69 -5.16 4.82
C VAL A 368 26.85 -5.14 6.34
N VAL A 369 26.61 -6.26 7.02
CA VAL A 369 26.83 -6.39 8.47
C VAL A 369 28.30 -6.15 8.82
N ALA A 370 29.25 -6.76 8.10
CA ALA A 370 30.67 -6.56 8.33
C ALA A 370 31.09 -5.09 8.13
N GLN A 371 30.57 -4.42 7.10
CA GLN A 371 30.83 -3.01 6.84
C GLN A 371 30.26 -2.11 7.94
N VAL A 372 29.01 -2.33 8.37
CA VAL A 372 28.42 -1.58 9.48
C VAL A 372 29.22 -1.80 10.77
N GLN A 373 29.64 -3.03 11.06
CA GLN A 373 30.47 -3.33 12.22
C GLN A 373 31.82 -2.59 12.16
N ALA A 374 32.48 -2.56 11.01
CA ALA A 374 33.73 -1.80 10.84
C ALA A 374 33.54 -0.30 11.13
N LEU A 375 32.41 0.28 10.71
CA LEU A 375 32.08 1.69 10.94
C LEU A 375 31.65 2.01 12.37
N THR A 376 31.18 1.02 13.14
CA THR A 376 30.56 1.21 14.46
C THR A 376 31.35 0.60 15.62
N GLY A 377 32.59 0.17 15.35
CA GLY A 377 33.45 -0.48 16.36
C GLY A 377 32.93 -1.84 16.79
N GLY A 378 32.33 -2.60 15.87
CA GLY A 378 31.82 -3.95 16.06
C GLY A 378 30.42 -4.04 16.66
N ARG A 379 29.79 -2.91 17.02
CA ARG A 379 28.54 -2.91 17.79
C ARG A 379 27.27 -2.93 16.96
N GLY A 380 27.28 -2.38 15.75
CA GLY A 380 26.06 -2.05 14.99
C GLY A 380 25.59 -0.61 15.22
N VAL A 381 24.53 -0.20 14.52
CA VAL A 381 23.96 1.16 14.61
C VAL A 381 23.00 1.32 15.78
N ASP A 382 22.82 2.55 16.28
CA ASP A 382 21.95 2.85 17.43
C ASP A 382 20.47 2.70 17.11
N ALA A 383 20.09 2.84 15.84
CA ALA A 383 18.80 2.41 15.31
C ALA A 383 18.86 2.25 13.79
N VAL A 384 17.84 1.59 13.23
CA VAL A 384 17.63 1.51 11.78
C VAL A 384 16.25 2.06 11.46
N VAL A 385 16.13 2.85 10.39
CA VAL A 385 14.85 3.16 9.75
C VAL A 385 14.81 2.43 8.42
N ASN A 386 13.93 1.43 8.30
CA ASN A 386 13.75 0.67 7.07
C ASN A 386 12.56 1.24 6.26
N VAL A 387 12.88 1.79 5.09
CA VAL A 387 11.93 2.32 4.11
C VAL A 387 11.95 1.53 2.79
N SER A 388 12.57 0.35 2.78
CA SER A 388 12.51 -0.59 1.67
C SER A 388 11.57 -1.75 1.98
N ASP A 389 10.73 -2.11 1.01
CA ASP A 389 9.80 -3.23 1.05
C ASP A 389 10.41 -4.54 0.50
N HIS A 390 11.68 -4.52 0.08
CA HIS A 390 12.34 -5.73 -0.40
C HIS A 390 12.45 -6.76 0.74
N PRO A 391 12.06 -8.03 0.54
CA PRO A 391 11.94 -9.02 1.62
C PRO A 391 13.21 -9.25 2.45
N SER A 392 14.39 -9.08 1.85
CA SER A 392 15.68 -9.26 2.56
C SER A 392 16.02 -8.14 3.54
N THR A 393 15.35 -6.98 3.46
CA THR A 393 15.79 -5.76 4.15
C THR A 393 15.44 -5.73 5.63
N THR A 394 14.34 -6.38 6.02
CA THR A 394 13.93 -6.44 7.43
C THR A 394 14.91 -7.28 8.26
N ALA A 395 15.30 -8.45 7.76
CA ALA A 395 16.33 -9.28 8.41
C ALA A 395 17.70 -8.59 8.43
N LEU A 396 18.08 -7.90 7.34
CA LEU A 396 19.27 -7.07 7.31
C LEU A 396 19.24 -5.98 8.39
N SER A 397 18.10 -5.27 8.52
CA SER A 397 17.91 -4.19 9.50
C SER A 397 18.11 -4.68 10.93
N ALA A 398 17.54 -5.83 11.30
CA ALA A 398 17.78 -6.43 12.60
C ALA A 398 19.26 -6.80 12.79
N ALA A 399 19.89 -7.42 11.78
CA ALA A 399 21.29 -7.87 11.87
C ALA A 399 22.29 -6.73 12.09
N ILE A 400 22.05 -5.54 11.51
CA ILE A 400 22.95 -4.37 11.64
C ILE A 400 22.67 -3.51 12.89
N THR A 401 21.56 -3.73 13.59
CA THR A 401 21.15 -2.94 14.76
C THR A 401 21.92 -3.39 16.00
N ARG A 402 22.52 -2.47 16.76
CA ARG A 402 23.25 -2.85 17.99
C ARG A 402 22.34 -3.51 19.02
N GLN A 403 22.92 -4.21 19.99
CA GLN A 403 22.15 -4.80 21.09
C GLN A 403 21.35 -3.74 21.86
N HIS A 404 20.18 -4.11 22.39
CA HIS A 404 19.28 -3.22 23.15
C HIS A 404 18.75 -2.02 22.35
N SER A 405 18.74 -2.09 21.02
CA SER A 405 18.37 -0.97 20.14
C SER A 405 17.23 -1.28 19.22
N THR A 406 16.80 -0.29 18.45
CA THR A 406 15.50 -0.31 17.78
C THR A 406 15.61 -0.33 16.27
N VAL A 407 14.83 -1.18 15.62
CA VAL A 407 14.49 -1.10 14.19
C VAL A 407 13.12 -0.43 14.06
N ILE A 408 13.03 0.60 13.22
CA ILE A 408 11.78 1.24 12.83
C ILE A 408 11.40 0.79 11.43
N LEU A 409 10.28 0.08 11.30
CA LEU A 409 9.71 -0.33 10.02
C LEU A 409 8.73 0.72 9.53
N VAL A 410 8.99 1.28 8.34
CA VAL A 410 8.11 2.24 7.65
C VAL A 410 7.57 1.66 6.35
N ALA A 411 8.35 0.81 5.68
CA ALA A 411 7.92 0.09 4.48
C ALA A 411 6.82 -0.94 4.77
N GLN A 412 6.09 -1.33 3.72
CA GLN A 412 4.93 -2.23 3.77
C GLN A 412 5.17 -3.48 2.91
N PRO A 413 6.14 -4.36 3.25
CA PRO A 413 6.28 -5.65 2.58
C PRO A 413 5.07 -6.55 2.91
N GLU A 414 4.79 -7.53 2.05
CA GLU A 414 3.73 -8.51 2.27
C GLU A 414 3.95 -9.32 3.56
N GLU A 415 5.20 -9.72 3.81
CA GLU A 415 5.60 -10.45 5.02
C GLU A 415 6.82 -9.81 5.68
N VAL A 416 6.87 -9.91 7.02
CA VAL A 416 8.00 -9.47 7.84
C VAL A 416 8.68 -10.70 8.44
N ILE A 417 9.83 -11.09 7.89
CA ILE A 417 10.60 -12.27 8.31
C ILE A 417 11.85 -11.83 9.07
N LEU A 418 12.02 -12.35 10.29
CA LEU A 418 13.09 -11.95 11.20
C LEU A 418 13.74 -13.16 11.89
N PRO A 419 15.06 -13.35 11.80
CA PRO A 419 15.76 -14.40 12.55
C PRO A 419 15.76 -14.11 14.05
N PHE A 420 15.38 -15.09 14.88
CA PHE A 420 15.33 -14.90 16.33
C PHE A 420 16.72 -14.57 16.93
N GLN A 421 17.81 -15.01 16.30
CA GLN A 421 19.17 -14.70 16.72
C GLN A 421 19.48 -13.20 16.61
N ASP A 422 18.91 -12.54 15.59
CA ASP A 422 19.11 -11.12 15.34
C ASP A 422 18.21 -10.24 16.23
N ILE A 423 17.23 -10.84 16.92
CA ILE A 423 16.27 -10.14 17.78
C ILE A 423 16.38 -10.56 19.23
N VAL A 424 15.94 -11.78 19.55
CA VAL A 424 15.78 -12.28 20.92
C VAL A 424 17.13 -12.34 21.63
N LEU A 425 18.17 -12.86 20.98
CA LEU A 425 19.49 -12.98 21.60
C LEU A 425 20.24 -11.65 21.71
N ARG A 426 19.73 -10.58 21.08
CA ARG A 426 20.35 -9.25 21.04
C ARG A 426 19.48 -8.18 21.70
N ASP A 427 18.33 -8.54 22.23
CA ASP A 427 17.34 -7.61 22.80
C ASP A 427 17.02 -6.44 21.85
N VAL A 428 16.84 -6.74 20.56
CA VAL A 428 16.48 -5.72 19.56
C VAL A 428 14.97 -5.49 19.60
N THR A 429 14.57 -4.23 19.70
CA THR A 429 13.16 -3.83 19.64
C THR A 429 12.75 -3.55 18.19
N ILE A 430 11.59 -4.06 17.78
CA ILE A 430 10.98 -3.71 16.49
C ILE A 430 9.79 -2.78 16.76
N LYS A 431 9.79 -1.60 16.13
CA LYS A 431 8.65 -0.68 16.12
C LYS A 431 8.21 -0.39 14.69
N SER A 432 6.95 -0.04 14.51
CA SER A 432 6.42 0.42 13.22
C SER A 432 6.09 1.91 13.26
N SER A 433 6.06 2.54 12.07
CA SER A 433 5.66 3.93 11.91
C SER A 433 4.95 4.13 10.58
N ALA A 434 3.82 4.83 10.62
CA ALA A 434 3.12 5.30 9.43
C ALA A 434 2.65 6.74 9.66
N LEU A 435 2.81 7.58 8.63
CA LEU A 435 2.37 8.97 8.62
C LEU A 435 2.83 9.76 9.86
N GLY A 436 2.09 10.81 10.20
CA GLY A 436 2.23 11.57 11.44
C GLY A 436 1.05 12.52 11.60
N GLY A 437 0.77 12.93 12.82
CA GLY A 437 -0.24 13.92 13.13
C GLY A 437 0.21 15.36 12.82
N PRO A 438 -0.71 16.33 12.86
CA PRO A 438 -0.44 17.73 12.48
C PRO A 438 0.71 18.39 13.23
N ALA A 439 0.85 18.10 14.52
CA ALA A 439 1.93 18.67 15.33
C ALA A 439 3.32 18.25 14.80
N MET A 440 3.46 17.00 14.38
CA MET A 440 4.71 16.51 13.81
C MET A 440 4.92 16.95 12.37
N ILE A 441 3.84 17.12 11.60
CA ILE A 441 3.91 17.71 10.27
C ILE A 441 4.43 19.15 10.35
N HIS A 442 3.95 19.95 11.31
CA HIS A 442 4.50 21.28 11.56
C HIS A 442 5.99 21.22 11.94
N GLU A 443 6.38 20.36 12.89
CA GLU A 443 7.78 20.15 13.29
C GLU A 443 8.68 19.78 12.09
N MET A 444 8.17 18.90 11.22
CA MET A 444 8.85 18.50 9.99
C MET A 444 9.00 19.69 9.02
N LEU A 445 7.94 20.47 8.79
CA LEU A 445 8.00 21.63 7.88
C LEU A 445 8.97 22.70 8.39
N ASP A 446 9.03 22.93 9.70
CA ASP A 446 10.03 23.81 10.32
C ASP A 446 11.45 23.28 10.12
N THR A 447 11.64 21.97 10.23
CA THR A 447 12.93 21.30 9.96
C THR A 447 13.32 21.47 8.49
N VAL A 448 12.37 21.29 7.55
CA VAL A 448 12.59 21.47 6.11
C VAL A 448 13.01 22.90 5.81
N ALA A 449 12.31 23.88 6.37
CA ALA A 449 12.62 25.30 6.20
C ALA A 449 14.01 25.65 6.78
N THR A 450 14.31 25.20 8.00
CA THR A 450 15.54 25.55 8.72
C THR A 450 16.77 24.90 8.10
N HIS A 451 16.69 23.60 7.79
CA HIS A 451 17.82 22.82 7.27
C HIS A 451 17.86 22.76 5.75
N LYS A 452 16.92 23.42 5.06
CA LYS A 452 16.81 23.47 3.59
C LYS A 452 16.79 22.08 2.98
N VAL A 453 15.99 21.18 3.57
CA VAL A 453 15.82 19.80 3.09
C VAL A 453 15.28 19.84 1.66
N ARG A 454 15.90 19.07 0.76
CA ARG A 454 15.57 19.04 -0.67
C ARG A 454 14.89 17.73 -1.04
N ALA A 455 13.86 17.84 -1.87
CA ALA A 455 13.27 16.70 -2.55
C ALA A 455 13.98 16.49 -3.89
N GLU A 456 14.54 15.30 -4.13
CA GLU A 456 14.90 14.91 -5.49
C GLU A 456 13.63 14.44 -6.18
N MET A 457 13.30 15.06 -7.32
CA MET A 457 12.01 14.85 -7.95
C MET A 457 12.03 14.97 -9.46
N GLN A 458 11.18 14.17 -10.09
CA GLN A 458 10.83 14.28 -11.50
C GLN A 458 9.48 15.00 -11.63
N VAL A 459 9.51 16.16 -12.27
CA VAL A 459 8.35 17.06 -12.39
C VAL A 459 7.60 16.81 -13.69
N PHE A 460 6.28 16.67 -13.59
CA PHE A 460 5.32 16.52 -14.68
C PHE A 460 4.39 17.73 -14.69
N GLY A 461 4.23 18.36 -15.85
CA GLY A 461 3.42 19.58 -15.99
C GLY A 461 2.00 19.26 -16.42
N GLY A 462 1.05 19.37 -15.50
CA GLY A 462 -0.38 19.20 -15.77
C GLY A 462 -0.90 17.77 -15.60
N LEU A 463 -2.21 17.67 -15.39
CA LEU A 463 -2.91 16.41 -15.11
C LEU A 463 -2.84 15.41 -16.28
N ASP A 464 -2.68 15.90 -17.51
CA ASP A 464 -2.58 15.06 -18.72
C ASP A 464 -1.31 14.18 -18.74
N GLU A 465 -0.28 14.53 -17.97
CA GLU A 465 0.95 13.74 -17.83
C GLU A 465 0.85 12.64 -16.75
N VAL A 466 -0.22 12.62 -15.94
CA VAL A 466 -0.39 11.62 -14.86
C VAL A 466 -0.36 10.17 -15.37
N PRO A 467 -1.00 9.80 -16.50
CA PRO A 467 -0.91 8.44 -17.03
C PRO A 467 0.54 8.03 -17.36
N ARG A 468 1.33 8.94 -17.95
CA ARG A 468 2.74 8.70 -18.25
C ARG A 468 3.58 8.59 -16.96
N MET A 469 3.27 9.42 -15.97
CA MET A 469 3.91 9.36 -14.66
C MET A 469 3.71 7.99 -13.99
N LEU A 470 2.49 7.42 -14.07
CA LEU A 470 2.17 6.09 -13.57
C LEU A 470 2.93 4.99 -14.33
N GLU A 471 2.99 5.07 -15.67
CA GLU A 471 3.75 4.14 -16.50
C GLU A 471 5.23 4.09 -16.11
N LEU A 472 5.86 5.26 -15.97
CA LEU A 472 7.26 5.37 -15.56
C LEU A 472 7.48 4.84 -14.15
N SER A 473 6.54 5.07 -13.23
CA SER A 473 6.62 4.56 -11.87
C SER A 473 6.55 3.03 -11.84
N ARG A 474 5.61 2.42 -12.57
CA ARG A 474 5.50 0.95 -12.69
C ARG A 474 6.72 0.32 -13.35
N ALA A 475 7.34 1.02 -14.29
CA ALA A 475 8.57 0.59 -14.95
C ALA A 475 9.84 0.79 -14.09
N GLY A 476 9.73 1.34 -12.87
CA GLY A 476 10.89 1.64 -12.02
C GLY A 476 11.81 2.74 -12.58
N LYS A 477 11.29 3.61 -13.46
CA LYS A 477 12.06 4.64 -14.18
C LYS A 477 11.96 6.03 -13.54
N ILE A 478 11.23 6.17 -12.43
CA ILE A 478 11.18 7.41 -11.66
C ILE A 478 12.41 7.52 -10.77
N LYS A 479 13.11 8.65 -10.87
CA LYS A 479 14.17 9.04 -9.95
C LYS A 479 13.59 9.93 -8.85
N GLY A 480 13.89 9.63 -7.59
CA GLY A 480 13.34 10.37 -6.44
C GLY A 480 11.81 10.27 -6.37
N LYS A 481 11.13 11.42 -6.25
CA LYS A 481 9.66 11.53 -6.21
C LYS A 481 9.08 12.00 -7.54
N ALA A 482 8.00 11.38 -8.01
CA ALA A 482 7.27 11.88 -9.16
C ALA A 482 6.19 12.87 -8.70
N VAL A 483 6.21 14.08 -9.26
CA VAL A 483 5.29 15.16 -8.85
C VAL A 483 4.60 15.76 -10.07
N CYS A 484 3.30 15.98 -9.96
CA CYS A 484 2.46 16.64 -10.94
C CYS A 484 2.19 18.09 -10.49
N VAL A 485 2.70 19.06 -11.26
CA VAL A 485 2.33 20.47 -11.10
C VAL A 485 0.98 20.66 -11.75
N VAL A 486 -0.07 20.73 -10.93
CA VAL A 486 -1.46 20.93 -11.38
C VAL A 486 -1.69 22.39 -11.74
N ASP A 487 -1.09 23.30 -10.96
CA ASP A 487 -1.18 24.74 -11.16
C ASP A 487 0.19 25.40 -11.00
N SER A 488 0.76 25.86 -12.11
CA SER A 488 2.09 26.45 -12.15
C SER A 488 2.18 27.79 -11.42
N ASP A 489 1.07 28.53 -11.31
CA ASP A 489 1.05 29.85 -10.67
C ASP A 489 1.17 29.72 -9.14
N LEU A 490 0.79 28.56 -8.60
CA LEU A 490 0.78 28.30 -7.16
C LEU A 490 1.97 27.43 -6.69
N ALA A 491 2.64 26.71 -7.60
CA ALA A 491 3.63 25.70 -7.22
C ALA A 491 4.89 26.27 -6.53
N GLY A 492 5.19 27.56 -6.77
CA GLY A 492 6.37 28.29 -6.32
C GLY A 492 6.57 28.40 -4.81
#